data_AF-A0A523YHI1-F1
#
_entry.id   AF-A0A523YHI1-F1
#
_cell.length_a   1.000
_cell.length_b   1.000
_cell.length_c   1.000
_cell.angle_alpha   90.00
_cell.angle_beta   90.00
_cell.angle_gamma   90.00
#
_symmetry.space_group_name_H-M   'P 1'
#
loop_
_entity.id
_entity.type
_entity.pdbx_description
1 polymer ?
#
loop_
_entity_poly.entity_id
_entity_poly.type
_entity_poly.pdbx_seq_one_letter_code
_entity_poly.pdbx_strand_id
1 'polypeptide(L)'
;MREIKWDTKLFKVWDGEKFWNEKVSIVNGIDEMYCGEVDDLVFLQNTFLEDKNDVEIFESDICINKVYWEEPREIGFNYLGTVCSKVKGDENSFHMSILKNIEVIGNIYENPELLEAKS
;
A
#
# COMPACT_ATOMS: atom_id res chain seq x y z
N MET A 1 16.72 -7.01 -24.10
CA MET A 1 16.48 -7.34 -22.68
C MET A 1 16.10 -6.04 -21.99
N ARG A 2 14.92 -5.94 -21.35
CA ARG A 2 14.54 -4.78 -20.54
C ARG A 2 14.83 -5.12 -19.10
N GLU A 3 15.73 -4.38 -18.49
CA GLU A 3 15.99 -4.44 -17.05
C GLU A 3 15.10 -3.39 -16.40
N ILE A 4 14.17 -3.80 -15.54
CA ILE A 4 13.42 -2.85 -14.71
C ILE A 4 14.08 -2.83 -13.35
N LYS A 5 14.73 -1.71 -13.02
CA LYS A 5 15.30 -1.45 -11.70
C LYS A 5 14.20 -0.84 -10.82
N TRP A 6 13.70 -1.61 -9.88
CA TRP A 6 12.73 -1.11 -8.90
C TRP A 6 13.48 -0.51 -7.70
N ASP A 7 12.99 0.63 -7.21
CA ASP A 7 13.44 1.22 -5.95
C ASP A 7 12.40 0.89 -4.88
N THR A 8 12.82 0.18 -3.83
CA THR A 8 11.96 -0.20 -2.70
C THR A 8 11.44 1.00 -1.93
N LYS A 9 12.00 2.20 -2.16
CA LYS A 9 11.43 3.46 -1.67
C LYS A 9 10.14 3.86 -2.39
N LEU A 10 9.93 3.39 -3.62
CA LEU A 10 8.82 3.80 -4.46
C LEU A 10 7.66 2.81 -4.44
N PHE A 11 7.94 1.52 -4.26
CA PHE A 11 6.92 0.47 -4.32
C PHE A 11 7.17 -0.65 -3.30
N LYS A 12 6.09 -1.15 -2.71
CA LYS A 12 6.00 -2.51 -2.18
C LYS A 12 5.51 -3.44 -3.30
N VAL A 13 5.95 -4.70 -3.29
CA VAL A 13 5.53 -5.69 -4.30
C VAL A 13 4.95 -6.91 -3.61
N TRP A 14 3.72 -7.27 -3.97
CA TRP A 14 3.03 -8.47 -3.52
C TRP A 14 3.07 -9.54 -4.62
N ASP A 15 3.41 -10.79 -4.25
CA ASP A 15 3.51 -11.91 -5.20
C ASP A 15 2.37 -12.94 -5.12
N GLY A 16 1.36 -12.68 -4.29
CA GLY A 16 0.30 -13.66 -4.00
C GLY A 16 0.46 -14.36 -2.66
N GLU A 17 1.67 -14.41 -2.09
CA GLU A 17 1.97 -15.07 -0.82
C GLU A 17 2.62 -14.14 0.21
N LYS A 18 3.47 -13.20 -0.22
CA LYS A 18 4.21 -12.29 0.66
C LYS A 18 4.60 -10.98 -0.02
N PHE A 19 4.95 -9.99 0.81
CA PHE A 19 5.62 -8.77 0.35
C PHE A 19 7.12 -8.97 0.14
N TRP A 20 7.62 -8.43 -0.96
CA TRP A 20 9.05 -8.32 -1.24
C TRP A 20 9.60 -7.02 -0.67
N ASN A 21 10.54 -7.14 0.26
CA ASN A 21 11.14 -6.01 0.98
C ASN A 21 12.59 -5.69 0.51
N GLU A 22 13.05 -6.36 -0.54
CA GLU A 22 14.40 -6.23 -1.08
C GLU A 22 14.37 -5.86 -2.56
N LYS A 23 15.47 -5.28 -3.07
CA LYS A 23 15.60 -4.94 -4.49
C LYS A 23 15.59 -6.20 -5.35
N VAL A 24 14.45 -6.48 -5.97
CA VAL A 24 14.31 -7.50 -7.00
C VAL A 24 14.73 -6.93 -8.34
N SER A 25 15.68 -7.56 -9.02
CA SER A 25 15.96 -7.30 -10.43
C SER A 25 15.08 -8.23 -11.26
N ILE A 26 14.02 -7.70 -11.88
CA ILE A 26 13.21 -8.49 -12.82
C ILE A 26 13.97 -8.56 -14.14
N VAL A 27 14.61 -9.70 -14.39
CA VAL A 27 15.30 -9.99 -15.65
C VAL A 27 14.62 -11.18 -16.30
N ASN A 28 14.19 -11.02 -17.57
CA ASN A 28 13.69 -12.14 -18.36
C ASN A 28 14.81 -13.17 -18.57
N GLY A 29 14.89 -14.14 -17.66
CA GLY A 29 15.82 -15.27 -17.65
C GLY A 29 17.11 -15.01 -16.87
N ILE A 30 17.18 -15.61 -15.66
CA ILE A 30 18.35 -15.91 -14.79
C ILE A 30 19.28 -14.71 -14.45
N ASP A 31 19.52 -14.33 -13.21
CA ASP A 31 19.83 -15.13 -12.02
C ASP A 31 19.32 -14.43 -10.75
N GLU A 32 18.77 -15.25 -9.84
CA GLU A 32 18.20 -14.93 -8.53
C GLU A 32 17.00 -13.96 -8.52
N MET A 33 15.93 -14.34 -7.82
CA MET A 33 14.78 -13.49 -7.40
C MET A 33 13.58 -13.43 -8.39
N TYR A 34 12.58 -14.26 -8.08
CA TYR A 34 11.26 -14.46 -8.71
C TYR A 34 11.20 -15.29 -10.02
N CYS A 35 10.45 -16.39 -9.97
CA CYS A 35 10.23 -17.35 -11.07
C CYS A 35 8.75 -17.39 -11.50
N GLY A 36 7.99 -16.31 -11.27
CA GLY A 36 6.62 -16.12 -11.75
C GLY A 36 6.56 -15.18 -12.94
N GLU A 37 5.41 -15.12 -13.62
CA GLU A 37 5.18 -14.10 -14.64
C GLU A 37 5.08 -12.73 -13.97
N VAL A 38 5.66 -11.69 -14.59
CA VAL A 38 5.62 -10.31 -14.05
C VAL A 38 4.18 -9.82 -13.88
N ASP A 39 3.27 -10.36 -14.68
CA ASP A 39 1.85 -10.03 -14.68
C ASP A 39 1.12 -10.52 -13.40
N ASP A 40 1.74 -11.44 -12.64
CA ASP A 40 1.20 -11.91 -11.35
C ASP A 40 1.60 -11.01 -10.16
N LEU A 41 2.51 -10.06 -10.38
CA LEU A 41 2.99 -9.16 -9.32
C LEU A 41 2.10 -7.92 -9.19
N VAL A 42 1.78 -7.56 -7.95
CA VAL A 42 1.08 -6.31 -7.65
C VAL A 42 2.05 -5.29 -7.06
N PHE A 43 2.19 -4.15 -7.73
CA PHE A 43 3.01 -3.03 -7.29
C PHE A 43 2.15 -2.02 -6.55
N LEU A 44 2.50 -1.73 -5.30
CA LEU A 44 1.80 -0.78 -4.44
C LEU A 44 2.68 0.44 -4.23
N GLN A 45 2.20 1.60 -4.68
CA GLN A 45 2.99 2.83 -4.68
C GLN A 45 3.13 3.42 -3.27
N ASN A 46 4.31 3.94 -2.93
CA ASN A 46 4.54 4.73 -1.72
C ASN A 46 3.80 6.08 -1.81
N THR A 47 3.12 6.47 -0.73
CA THR A 47 2.45 7.77 -0.63
C THR A 47 3.40 8.92 -0.30
N PHE A 48 4.62 8.61 0.15
CA PHE A 48 5.61 9.52 0.76
C PHE A 48 5.10 10.23 2.01
N LEU A 49 4.12 9.64 2.68
CA LEU A 49 3.61 10.07 3.97
C LEU A 49 3.96 9.01 5.01
N GLU A 50 4.15 9.46 6.24
CA GLU A 50 4.37 8.61 7.40
C GLU A 50 3.17 8.72 8.33
N ASP A 51 2.84 7.61 9.01
CA ASP A 51 1.83 7.59 10.04
C ASP A 51 2.36 8.19 11.37
N LYS A 52 1.54 8.20 12.42
CA LYS A 52 1.94 8.78 13.72
C LYS A 52 3.11 8.05 14.42
N ASN A 53 3.47 6.86 13.95
CA ASN A 53 4.50 5.99 14.50
C ASN A 53 5.75 5.94 13.56
N ASP A 54 5.88 6.92 12.65
CA ASP A 54 6.96 7.02 11.65
C ASP A 54 6.99 5.83 10.67
N VAL A 55 5.84 5.17 10.43
CA VAL A 55 5.71 4.10 9.44
C VAL A 55 5.28 4.68 8.10
N GLU A 56 6.06 4.44 7.04
CA GLU A 56 5.70 4.83 5.67
C GLU A 56 4.38 4.18 5.23
N ILE A 57 3.51 4.99 4.63
CA ILE A 57 2.19 4.56 4.14
C ILE A 57 2.28 4.28 2.64
N PHE A 58 1.80 3.12 2.23
CA PHE A 58 1.73 2.67 0.86
C PHE A 58 0.27 2.51 0.42
N GLU A 59 0.06 2.42 -0.89
CA GLU A 59 -1.22 2.00 -1.45
C GLU A 59 -1.65 0.65 -0.84
N SER A 60 -2.95 0.54 -0.57
CA SER A 60 -3.61 -0.63 0.01
C SER A 60 -3.22 -0.98 1.45
N ASP A 61 -2.45 -0.13 2.13
CA ASP A 61 -2.37 -0.15 3.58
C ASP A 61 -3.76 0.16 4.18
N ILE A 62 -4.07 -0.44 5.32
CA ILE A 62 -5.29 -0.23 6.10
C ILE A 62 -4.93 0.61 7.32
N CYS A 63 -5.59 1.75 7.46
CA CYS A 63 -5.33 2.67 8.55
C CYS A 63 -6.59 3.01 9.36
N ILE A 64 -6.37 3.38 10.61
CA ILE A 64 -7.38 3.98 11.49
C ILE A 64 -7.01 5.42 11.83
N ASN A 65 -7.99 6.21 12.25
CA ASN A 65 -7.77 7.56 12.77
C ASN A 65 -8.65 7.83 13.99
N LYS A 66 -8.11 7.63 15.19
CA LYS A 66 -8.87 7.74 16.45
C LYS A 66 -9.44 9.14 16.76
N VAL A 67 -9.18 10.13 15.90
CA VAL A 67 -9.72 11.50 16.04
C VAL A 67 -10.88 11.77 15.09
N TYR A 68 -10.82 11.27 13.86
CA TYR A 68 -11.80 11.60 12.81
C TYR A 68 -12.61 10.38 12.33
N TRP A 69 -12.05 9.16 12.42
CA TRP A 69 -12.74 7.90 12.11
C TRP A 69 -12.03 6.70 12.76
N GLU A 70 -12.73 5.99 13.64
CA GLU A 70 -12.16 4.80 14.28
C GLU A 70 -12.15 3.57 13.38
N GLU A 71 -12.96 3.60 12.32
CA GLU A 71 -13.14 2.49 11.40
C GLU A 71 -11.92 2.30 10.49
N PRO A 72 -11.41 1.07 10.33
CA PRO A 72 -10.37 0.76 9.37
C PRO A 72 -10.75 1.18 7.95
N ARG A 73 -9.82 1.80 7.24
CA ARG A 73 -9.99 2.20 5.83
C ARG A 73 -8.75 1.87 5.03
N GLU A 74 -8.96 1.38 3.82
CA GLU A 74 -7.88 1.23 2.84
C GLU A 74 -7.40 2.61 2.37
N ILE A 75 -6.09 2.76 2.21
CA ILE A 75 -5.44 3.94 1.65
C ILE A 75 -5.15 3.74 0.16
N GLY A 76 -5.27 4.80 -0.62
CA GLY A 76 -4.78 4.80 -1.99
C GLY A 76 -4.77 6.20 -2.58
N PHE A 77 -4.86 6.27 -3.90
CA PHE A 77 -4.89 7.52 -4.65
C PHE A 77 -6.26 7.68 -5.30
N ASN A 78 -6.82 8.89 -5.24
CA ASN A 78 -8.04 9.22 -5.99
C ASN A 78 -7.70 9.52 -7.48
N TYR A 79 -8.74 9.80 -8.27
CA TYR A 79 -8.59 10.13 -9.71
C TYR A 79 -7.71 11.37 -10.01
N LEU A 80 -7.42 12.22 -9.01
CA LEU A 80 -6.51 13.36 -9.12
C LEU A 80 -5.07 13.03 -8.73
N GLY A 81 -4.80 11.79 -8.32
CA GLY A 81 -3.49 11.34 -7.87
C GLY A 81 -3.14 11.79 -6.45
N THR A 82 -4.12 12.21 -5.64
CA THR A 82 -3.88 12.59 -4.24
C THR A 82 -4.24 11.45 -3.30
N VAL A 83 -3.46 11.31 -2.22
CA VAL A 83 -3.68 10.28 -1.20
C VAL A 83 -5.05 10.46 -0.52
N CYS A 84 -5.82 9.37 -0.45
CA CYS A 84 -7.17 9.34 0.10
C CYS A 84 -7.42 8.04 0.88
N SER A 85 -8.48 8.05 1.70
CA SER A 85 -9.07 6.81 2.19
C SER A 85 -10.15 6.33 1.22
N LYS A 86 -10.12 5.06 0.81
CA LYS A 86 -11.16 4.43 0.01
C LYS A 86 -12.31 4.04 0.94
N VAL A 87 -13.43 4.74 0.85
CA VAL A 87 -14.68 4.39 1.53
C VAL A 87 -15.73 4.09 0.47
N LYS A 88 -16.58 3.06 0.68
CA LYS A 88 -17.66 2.74 -0.28
C LYS A 88 -18.51 3.98 -0.57
N GLY A 89 -18.41 4.48 -1.79
CA GLY A 89 -19.17 5.63 -2.28
C GLY A 89 -18.57 7.01 -1.99
N ASP A 90 -17.35 7.10 -1.43
CA ASP A 90 -16.69 8.39 -1.17
C ASP A 90 -15.15 8.27 -1.17
N GLU A 91 -14.47 9.08 -1.97
CA GLU A 91 -13.01 9.20 -2.07
C GLU A 91 -12.56 10.51 -1.42
N ASN A 92 -12.63 10.58 -0.09
CA ASN A 92 -12.20 11.78 0.63
C ASN A 92 -10.68 11.88 0.67
N SER A 93 -10.14 12.94 0.04
CA SER A 93 -8.72 13.29 0.11
C SER A 93 -8.32 13.61 1.54
N PHE A 94 -7.10 13.26 1.96
CA PHE A 94 -6.65 13.62 3.29
C PHE A 94 -6.34 15.11 3.40
N HIS A 95 -7.06 15.77 4.30
CA HIS A 95 -6.61 17.05 4.85
C HIS A 95 -5.40 16.81 5.77
N MET A 96 -4.39 17.69 5.73
CA MET A 96 -3.12 17.53 6.50
C MET A 96 -3.31 17.28 8.01
N SER A 97 -4.41 17.76 8.59
CA SER A 97 -4.74 17.56 10.02
C SER A 97 -5.03 16.10 10.36
N ILE A 98 -5.44 15.30 9.38
CA ILE A 98 -5.76 13.89 9.55
C ILE A 98 -4.48 13.07 9.74
N LEU A 99 -3.43 13.36 8.97
CA LEU A 99 -2.21 12.56 8.90
C LEU A 99 -1.55 12.38 10.27
N LYS A 100 -1.64 13.38 11.16
CA LYS A 100 -1.02 13.32 12.50
C LYS A 100 -1.56 12.21 13.42
N ASN A 101 -2.74 11.67 13.13
CA ASN A 101 -3.39 10.67 13.97
C ASN A 101 -3.70 9.38 13.21
N ILE A 102 -3.20 9.27 11.97
CA ILE A 102 -3.34 8.04 11.20
C ILE A 102 -2.37 7.00 11.75
N GLU A 103 -2.79 5.75 11.76
CA GLU A 103 -2.00 4.61 12.21
C GLU A 103 -2.25 3.46 11.23
N VAL A 104 -1.18 2.95 10.64
CA VAL A 104 -1.23 1.74 9.81
C VAL A 104 -1.45 0.55 10.74
N ILE A 105 -2.45 -0.28 10.44
CA ILE A 105 -2.81 -1.45 11.24
C ILE A 105 -2.77 -2.77 10.46
N GLY A 106 -2.48 -2.71 9.16
CA GLY A 106 -2.41 -3.87 8.27
C GLY A 106 -2.48 -3.42 6.82
N ASN A 107 -2.74 -4.36 5.91
CA ASN A 107 -3.02 -4.10 4.49
C ASN A 107 -4.05 -5.10 3.95
N ILE A 108 -4.62 -4.84 2.78
CA ILE A 108 -5.69 -5.69 2.23
C ILE A 108 -5.25 -7.11 1.84
N TYR A 109 -3.95 -7.34 1.68
CA TYR A 109 -3.40 -8.63 1.24
C TYR A 109 -3.15 -9.55 2.43
N GLU A 110 -2.53 -9.04 3.48
CA GLU A 110 -2.20 -9.81 4.69
C GLU A 110 -3.31 -9.77 5.75
N ASN A 111 -4.15 -8.72 5.74
CA ASN A 111 -5.16 -8.46 6.76
C ASN A 111 -6.54 -8.05 6.19
N PRO A 112 -7.11 -8.79 5.22
CA PRO A 112 -8.42 -8.46 4.65
C PRO A 112 -9.54 -8.38 5.70
N GLU A 113 -9.44 -9.17 6.78
CA GLU A 113 -10.42 -9.23 7.87
C GLU A 113 -10.64 -7.89 8.59
N LEU A 114 -9.66 -6.97 8.54
CA LEU A 114 -9.76 -5.65 9.15
C LEU A 114 -10.85 -4.77 8.50
N LEU A 115 -11.20 -5.03 7.24
CA LEU A 115 -12.27 -4.32 6.53
C LEU A 115 -13.62 -5.06 6.58
N GLU A 116 -13.62 -6.34 6.95
CA GLU A 116 -14.82 -7.17 7.05
C GLU A 116 -15.60 -6.95 8.34
N ALA A 117 -15.02 -6.23 9.30
CA ALA A 117 -15.65 -5.83 10.56
C ALA A 117 -16.73 -4.76 10.33
N LYS A 118 -17.77 -5.09 9.55
CA LYS A 118 -19.07 -4.40 9.49
C LYS A 118 -20.09 -5.19 8.67
N SER A 119 -20.77 -6.11 9.36
CA SER A 119 -22.21 -6.36 9.17
C SER A 119 -22.97 -5.73 10.33
#